data_AF-A0A6F9MYT9-F1
#
_entry.id   AF-A0A6F9MYT9-F1
#
_cell.length_a   1.000
_cell.length_b   1.000
_cell.length_c   1.000
_cell.angle_alpha   90.00
_cell.angle_beta   90.00
_cell.angle_gamma   90.00
#
_symmetry.space_group_name_H-M   'P 1'
#
loop_
_entity.id
_entity.type
_entity.pdbx_description
1 polymer ?
#
loop_
_entity_poly.entity_id
_entity_poly.type
_entity_poly.pdbx_seq_one_letter_code
_entity_poly.pdbx_strand_id
1 'polypeptide(L)'
;ITASGTVGLTIKNYNGIEDFKFQNVVISTSVGTGLGALAEEINRNADKTGVRATFNVQTVGMHSILKGSTSETFAINGVIIGKVDYSDNDENGSLISAINAVKDTTGVQASKDENGKLVLTSADGRGIKIDGQIGVNSGIKADQMENYGRLSLVKNDGRDINIGGTNISVAGFASTQQISQASVSLRESKGQIDGNIADAMGFNATQGGKMIVTGDSTSISSFMSQSGSGFSDGSGYSAGQAAGYSKLLEGNIAVISAAGKISGLYNVAAGSGFSAGSNQSQFATMNTTAM
;
A
#
# COMPACT_ATOMS: atom_id res chain seq x y z
N ILE A 1 -2.84 3.58 -2.04
CA ILE A 1 -3.38 4.84 -2.63
C ILE A 1 -2.37 5.93 -2.30
N THR A 2 -2.01 6.82 -3.24
CA THR A 2 -0.89 7.78 -3.06
C THR A 2 -1.27 9.24 -3.28
N ALA A 3 -2.56 9.54 -3.47
CA ALA A 3 -3.04 10.91 -3.70
C ALA A 3 -4.15 11.28 -2.70
N SER A 4 -4.12 12.53 -2.23
CA SER A 4 -5.20 13.15 -1.47
C SER A 4 -6.23 13.80 -2.38
N GLY A 5 -7.41 14.08 -1.83
CA GLY A 5 -8.46 14.79 -2.54
C GLY A 5 -9.84 14.49 -2.00
N THR A 6 -10.85 15.16 -2.55
CA THR A 6 -12.24 14.84 -2.23
C THR A 6 -12.75 13.75 -3.16
N VAL A 7 -13.31 12.69 -2.61
CA VAL A 7 -13.97 11.60 -3.34
C VAL A 7 -15.49 11.70 -3.18
N GLY A 8 -16.20 11.49 -4.29
CA GLY A 8 -17.64 11.30 -4.31
C GLY A 8 -17.95 9.89 -4.80
N LEU A 9 -18.01 8.94 -3.88
CA LEU A 9 -18.21 7.52 -4.21
C LEU A 9 -19.67 7.27 -4.61
N THR A 10 -19.88 6.38 -5.57
CA THR A 10 -21.22 5.93 -5.99
C THR A 10 -21.22 4.42 -6.19
N ILE A 11 -22.15 3.71 -5.55
CA ILE A 11 -22.46 2.32 -5.92
C ILE A 11 -23.50 2.37 -7.04
N LYS A 12 -23.14 1.80 -8.18
CA LYS A 12 -24.02 1.72 -9.34
C LYS A 12 -25.04 0.62 -9.15
N ASN A 13 -26.27 0.89 -9.58
CA ASN A 13 -27.35 -0.11 -9.60
C ASN A 13 -27.52 -0.86 -8.26
N TYR A 14 -27.53 -0.12 -7.14
CA TYR A 14 -27.40 -0.73 -5.81
C TYR A 14 -28.62 -1.62 -5.45
N ASN A 15 -29.81 -1.26 -5.95
CA ASN A 15 -31.07 -1.97 -5.73
C ASN A 15 -31.69 -2.57 -7.01
N GLY A 16 -30.97 -2.55 -8.13
CA GLY A 16 -31.48 -3.02 -9.42
C GLY A 16 -32.16 -1.94 -10.27
N ILE A 17 -32.26 -0.69 -9.79
CA ILE A 17 -32.93 0.41 -10.50
C ILE A 17 -32.08 1.68 -10.49
N GLU A 18 -31.56 2.08 -9.33
CA GLU A 18 -30.90 3.38 -9.14
C GLU A 18 -29.47 3.26 -8.59
N ASP A 19 -28.74 4.37 -8.67
CA ASP A 19 -27.40 4.53 -8.12
C ASP A 19 -27.48 5.07 -6.69
N PHE A 20 -26.59 4.63 -5.81
CA PHE A 20 -26.43 5.17 -4.46
C PHE A 20 -25.22 6.11 -4.41
N LYS A 21 -25.46 7.41 -4.21
CA LYS A 21 -24.40 8.42 -4.08
C LYS A 21 -24.12 8.69 -2.61
N PHE A 22 -22.87 8.49 -2.19
CA PHE A 22 -22.42 8.86 -0.84
C PHE A 22 -22.17 10.35 -0.74
N GLN A 23 -22.11 10.86 0.49
CA GLN A 23 -21.59 12.20 0.74
C GLN A 23 -20.12 12.29 0.32
N ASN A 24 -19.70 13.49 -0.08
CA ASN A 24 -18.30 13.72 -0.44
C ASN A 24 -17.43 13.59 0.81
N VAL A 25 -16.32 12.84 0.70
CA VAL A 25 -15.36 12.62 1.79
C VAL A 25 -13.99 13.11 1.35
N VAL A 26 -13.30 13.81 2.25
CA VAL A 26 -11.92 14.26 2.02
C VAL A 26 -10.95 13.16 2.43
N ILE A 27 -10.02 12.82 1.55
CA ILE A 27 -8.89 11.92 1.80
C ILE A 27 -7.66 12.79 2.03
N SER A 28 -7.15 12.80 3.27
CA SER A 28 -5.94 13.55 3.63
C SER A 28 -5.27 12.95 4.89
N THR A 29 -4.29 13.66 5.45
CA THR A 29 -3.60 13.35 6.71
C THR A 29 -4.21 14.04 7.94
N SER A 30 -5.27 14.83 7.75
CA SER A 30 -5.94 15.58 8.82
C SER A 30 -6.93 14.71 9.60
N VAL A 31 -7.21 15.08 10.85
CA VAL A 31 -8.24 14.45 11.68
C VAL A 31 -9.61 14.54 11.00
N GLY A 32 -10.40 13.45 11.06
CA GLY A 32 -11.72 13.38 10.43
C GLY A 32 -11.69 13.23 8.90
N THR A 33 -10.52 12.94 8.31
CA THR A 33 -10.36 12.68 6.87
C THR A 33 -9.69 11.33 6.64
N GLY A 34 -9.56 10.93 5.38
CA GLY A 34 -8.89 9.67 5.00
C GLY A 34 -9.86 8.52 4.76
N LEU A 35 -9.31 7.32 4.62
CA LEU A 35 -10.10 6.11 4.37
C LEU A 35 -10.95 5.70 5.56
N GLY A 36 -10.55 6.07 6.79
CA GLY A 36 -11.39 5.85 7.97
C GLY A 36 -12.72 6.57 7.88
N ALA A 37 -12.70 7.86 7.52
CA ALA A 37 -13.91 8.65 7.31
C ALA A 37 -14.76 8.11 6.14
N LEU A 38 -14.12 7.65 5.06
CA LEU A 38 -14.83 7.06 3.93
C LEU A 38 -15.49 5.72 4.30
N ALA A 39 -14.78 4.87 5.03
CA ALA A 39 -15.32 3.60 5.50
C ALA A 39 -16.48 3.80 6.48
N GLU A 40 -16.41 4.81 7.35
CA GLU A 40 -17.52 5.17 8.23
C GLU A 40 -18.78 5.57 7.44
N GLU A 41 -18.64 6.43 6.42
CA GLU A 41 -19.76 6.86 5.58
C GLU A 41 -20.38 5.70 4.79
N ILE A 42 -19.57 4.76 4.29
CA ILE A 42 -20.07 3.55 3.62
C ILE A 42 -20.83 2.69 4.63
N ASN A 43 -20.24 2.42 5.80
CA ASN A 43 -20.82 1.56 6.81
C ASN A 43 -22.10 2.13 7.43
N ARG A 44 -22.21 3.47 7.53
CA ARG A 44 -23.43 4.17 7.97
C ARG A 44 -24.64 3.87 7.09
N ASN A 45 -24.41 3.54 5.82
CA ASN A 45 -25.44 3.21 4.83
C ASN A 45 -25.41 1.72 4.41
N ALA A 46 -24.76 0.86 5.20
CA ALA A 46 -24.61 -0.56 4.86
C ALA A 46 -25.94 -1.33 4.88
N ASP A 47 -26.92 -0.89 5.68
CA ASP A 47 -28.28 -1.43 5.72
C ASP A 47 -29.03 -1.23 4.39
N LYS A 48 -28.76 -0.13 3.70
CA LYS A 48 -29.37 0.21 2.40
C LYS A 48 -28.63 -0.40 1.22
N THR A 49 -27.31 -0.34 1.25
CA THR A 49 -26.47 -0.72 0.10
C THR A 49 -26.06 -2.20 0.13
N GLY A 50 -26.09 -2.84 1.30
CA GLY A 50 -25.56 -4.19 1.51
C GLY A 50 -24.03 -4.27 1.45
N VAL A 51 -23.33 -3.13 1.35
CA VAL A 51 -21.88 -3.05 1.25
C VAL A 51 -21.31 -2.54 2.56
N ARG A 52 -20.30 -3.25 3.09
CA ARG A 52 -19.49 -2.82 4.23
C ARG A 52 -18.10 -2.49 3.76
N ALA A 53 -17.45 -1.54 4.43
CA ALA A 53 -16.10 -1.13 4.13
C ALA A 53 -15.19 -1.29 5.34
N THR A 54 -13.93 -1.63 5.08
CA THR A 54 -12.83 -1.52 6.02
C THR A 54 -11.63 -0.88 5.32
N PHE A 55 -10.64 -0.47 6.08
CA PHE A 55 -9.40 0.10 5.56
C PHE A 55 -8.20 -0.56 6.19
N ASN A 56 -7.09 -0.52 5.46
CA ASN A 56 -5.77 -0.80 6.00
C ASN A 56 -4.81 0.30 5.53
N VAL A 57 -4.38 1.16 6.45
CA VAL A 57 -3.40 2.21 6.18
C VAL A 57 -2.10 1.87 6.90
N GLN A 58 -1.23 1.17 6.16
CA GLN A 58 0.10 0.80 6.62
C GLN A 58 1.15 1.09 5.56
N THR A 59 2.26 1.67 5.99
CA THR A 59 3.49 1.80 5.22
C THR A 59 4.52 0.85 5.84
N VAL A 60 4.91 -0.18 5.08
CA VAL A 60 5.86 -1.21 5.52
C VAL A 60 7.16 -1.06 4.74
N GLY A 61 8.28 -1.04 5.45
CA GLY A 61 9.61 -0.99 4.84
C GLY A 61 9.92 -2.19 3.96
N MET A 62 10.77 -1.98 2.98
CA MET A 62 11.18 -2.98 2.01
C MET A 62 12.10 -4.06 2.61
N HIS A 63 12.90 -3.67 3.61
CA HIS A 63 13.88 -4.51 4.29
C HIS A 63 13.93 -4.14 5.78
N SER A 64 14.68 -4.93 6.56
CA SER A 64 14.93 -4.64 7.96
C SER A 64 15.64 -3.30 8.14
N ILE A 65 15.36 -2.59 9.23
CA ILE A 65 16.01 -1.30 9.50
C ILE A 65 17.53 -1.48 9.52
N LEU A 66 18.24 -0.66 8.75
CA LEU A 66 19.70 -0.58 8.74
C LEU A 66 20.14 0.70 9.44
N LYS A 67 21.37 0.74 9.94
CA LYS A 67 21.92 1.91 10.62
C LYS A 67 21.84 3.15 9.74
N GLY A 68 21.33 4.24 10.28
CA GLY A 68 21.14 5.47 9.53
C GLY A 68 20.74 6.63 10.43
N SER A 69 20.34 7.72 9.78
CA SER A 69 19.89 8.93 10.45
C SER A 69 18.81 9.62 9.63
N THR A 70 17.82 10.19 10.30
CA THR A 70 16.84 11.06 9.65
C THR A 70 17.42 12.47 9.45
N SER A 71 16.79 13.28 8.59
CA SER A 71 17.12 14.71 8.45
C SER A 71 16.53 15.55 9.59
N GLU A 72 17.09 16.75 9.82
CA GLU A 72 16.52 17.74 10.73
C GLU A 72 15.08 18.16 10.41
N THR A 73 14.68 18.04 9.14
CA THR A 73 13.33 18.36 8.66
C THR A 73 12.40 17.15 8.61
N PHE A 74 12.81 16.00 9.17
CA PHE A 74 12.00 14.80 9.19
C PHE A 74 10.69 15.05 9.96
N ALA A 75 9.57 14.86 9.27
CA ALA A 75 8.24 15.09 9.80
C ALA A 75 7.27 14.01 9.32
N ILE A 76 6.24 13.74 10.11
CA ILE A 76 5.14 12.84 9.75
C ILE A 76 3.84 13.60 9.94
N ASN A 77 2.99 13.59 8.92
CA ASN A 77 1.69 14.29 8.89
C ASN A 77 1.80 15.76 9.31
N GLY A 78 2.88 16.43 8.90
CA GLY A 78 3.16 17.84 9.22
C GLY A 78 3.77 18.11 10.60
N VAL A 79 3.98 17.09 11.44
CA VAL A 79 4.65 17.24 12.74
C VAL A 79 6.12 16.91 12.62
N ILE A 80 7.00 17.88 12.92
CA ILE A 80 8.45 17.70 12.90
C ILE A 80 8.88 16.80 14.07
N ILE A 81 9.59 15.73 13.74
CA ILE A 81 10.24 14.82 14.68
C ILE A 81 11.73 15.20 14.81
N GLY A 82 12.35 15.60 13.70
CA GLY A 82 13.75 16.04 13.65
C GLY A 82 14.74 14.91 13.40
N LYS A 83 16.02 15.20 13.61
CA LYS A 83 17.10 14.25 13.41
C LYS A 83 17.10 13.17 14.50
N VAL A 84 17.14 11.92 14.06
CA VAL A 84 17.22 10.72 14.90
C VAL A 84 18.24 9.78 14.29
N ASP A 85 19.26 9.44 15.06
CA ASP A 85 20.23 8.40 14.68
C ASP A 85 19.74 7.03 15.17
N TYR A 86 19.69 6.05 14.28
CA TYR A 86 19.19 4.71 14.57
C TYR A 86 20.19 3.63 14.14
N SER A 87 20.28 2.58 14.95
CA SER A 87 21.15 1.42 14.69
C SER A 87 20.47 0.40 13.79
N ASP A 88 21.22 -0.62 13.36
CA ASP A 88 20.63 -1.78 12.69
C ASP A 88 19.50 -2.37 13.55
N ASN A 89 18.41 -2.76 12.90
CA ASN A 89 17.16 -3.23 13.50
C ASN A 89 16.54 -2.29 14.56
N ASP A 90 16.91 -1.01 14.57
CA ASP A 90 16.54 -0.05 15.63
C ASP A 90 16.78 -0.64 17.04
N GLU A 91 17.94 -1.28 17.26
CA GLU A 91 18.30 -1.87 18.56
C GLU A 91 18.34 -0.85 19.70
N ASN A 92 18.65 0.41 19.38
CA ASN A 92 18.58 1.53 20.31
C ASN A 92 17.14 2.05 20.51
N GLY A 93 16.15 1.52 19.78
CA GLY A 93 14.74 1.88 19.85
C GLY A 93 14.44 3.34 19.54
N SER A 94 15.39 4.07 18.97
CA SER A 94 15.35 5.52 18.88
C SER A 94 14.41 5.98 17.79
N LEU A 95 14.39 5.30 16.64
CA LEU A 95 13.49 5.65 15.53
C LEU A 95 12.03 5.40 15.91
N ILE A 96 11.73 4.21 16.44
CA ILE A 96 10.36 3.85 16.83
C ILE A 96 9.88 4.74 17.97
N SER A 97 10.72 5.01 18.97
CA SER A 97 10.34 5.86 20.10
C SER A 97 10.12 7.31 19.68
N ALA A 98 10.97 7.86 18.81
CA ALA A 98 10.81 9.24 18.33
C ALA A 98 9.52 9.44 17.53
N ILE A 99 9.15 8.48 16.67
CA ILE A 99 7.87 8.52 15.94
C ILE A 99 6.70 8.37 16.91
N ASN A 100 6.77 7.40 17.83
CA ASN A 100 5.68 7.13 18.77
C ASN A 100 5.48 8.23 19.83
N ALA A 101 6.50 9.06 20.09
CA ALA A 101 6.40 10.20 21.00
C ALA A 101 5.35 11.25 20.54
N VAL A 102 5.06 11.29 19.24
CA VAL A 102 4.08 12.22 18.65
C VAL A 102 2.87 11.50 18.03
N LYS A 103 2.67 10.20 18.33
CA LYS A 103 1.62 9.37 17.70
C LYS A 103 0.20 9.92 17.88
N ASP A 104 -0.10 10.54 19.02
CA ASP A 104 -1.45 11.03 19.32
C ASP A 104 -1.76 12.31 18.50
N THR A 105 -0.72 13.02 18.07
CA THR A 105 -0.83 14.19 17.19
C THR A 105 -0.83 13.76 15.72
N THR A 106 0.12 12.91 15.31
CA THR A 106 0.28 12.47 13.91
C THR A 106 -0.77 11.46 13.47
N GLY A 107 -1.30 10.65 14.39
CA GLY A 107 -2.13 9.48 14.09
C GLY A 107 -1.39 8.25 13.61
N VAL A 108 -0.06 8.29 13.65
CA VAL A 108 0.79 7.25 13.09
C VAL A 108 1.55 6.58 14.22
N GLN A 109 1.39 5.26 14.32
CA GLN A 109 2.13 4.42 15.24
C GLN A 109 3.23 3.68 14.47
N ALA A 110 4.46 3.79 14.96
CA ALA A 110 5.59 3.00 14.49
C ALA A 110 5.70 1.69 15.27
N SER A 111 5.99 0.61 14.56
CA SER A 111 6.37 -0.68 15.10
C SER A 111 7.45 -1.33 14.25
N LYS A 112 8.05 -2.39 14.79
CA LYS A 112 8.96 -3.28 14.07
C LYS A 112 8.25 -4.61 13.85
N ASP A 113 8.27 -5.12 12.63
CA ASP A 113 7.74 -6.45 12.35
C ASP A 113 8.71 -7.56 12.78
N GLU A 114 8.27 -8.82 12.67
CA GLU A 114 9.06 -10.01 13.01
C GLU A 114 10.33 -10.15 12.16
N ASN A 115 10.36 -9.52 10.98
CA ASN A 115 11.48 -9.51 10.05
C ASN A 115 12.38 -8.27 10.20
N GLY A 116 12.15 -7.45 11.22
CA GLY A 116 12.93 -6.24 11.51
C GLY A 116 12.58 -5.01 10.66
N LYS A 117 11.52 -5.06 9.85
CA LYS A 117 11.05 -3.96 9.00
C LYS A 117 10.34 -2.90 9.83
N LEU A 118 10.51 -1.64 9.46
CA LEU A 118 9.72 -0.55 10.00
C LEU A 118 8.28 -0.64 9.46
N VAL A 119 7.30 -0.60 10.35
CA VAL A 119 5.87 -0.54 10.02
C VAL A 119 5.29 0.73 10.61
N LEU A 120 4.70 1.56 9.77
CA LEU A 120 3.94 2.74 10.18
C LEU A 120 2.46 2.44 9.94
N THR A 121 1.65 2.45 11.00
CA THR A 121 0.21 2.18 10.93
C THR A 121 -0.56 3.42 11.34
N SER A 122 -1.57 3.80 10.55
CA SER A 122 -2.56 4.79 10.97
C SER A 122 -3.79 4.08 11.55
N ALA A 123 -4.08 4.34 12.82
CA ALA A 123 -5.17 3.67 13.54
C ALA A 123 -6.56 4.18 13.14
N ASP A 124 -6.67 5.47 12.81
CA ASP A 124 -7.91 6.14 12.43
C ASP A 124 -8.12 6.22 10.91
N GLY A 125 -7.23 5.61 10.13
CA GLY A 125 -7.36 5.52 8.68
C GLY A 125 -7.04 6.81 7.93
N ARG A 126 -6.29 7.73 8.56
CA ARG A 126 -5.69 8.88 7.89
C ARG A 126 -4.57 8.47 6.95
N GLY A 127 -4.22 9.35 6.02
CA GLY A 127 -2.97 9.18 5.27
C GLY A 127 -1.74 9.24 6.17
N ILE A 128 -0.69 8.55 5.74
CA ILE A 128 0.67 8.66 6.26
C ILE A 128 1.45 9.43 5.20
N LYS A 129 1.83 10.67 5.54
CA LYS A 129 2.74 11.48 4.74
C LYS A 129 4.00 11.74 5.54
N ILE A 130 5.14 11.41 4.96
CA ILE A 130 6.47 11.64 5.51
C ILE A 130 7.07 12.80 4.72
N ASP A 131 7.46 13.85 5.42
CA ASP A 131 8.21 14.97 4.86
C ASP A 131 9.66 14.94 5.39
N GLY A 132 10.58 15.56 4.66
CA GLY A 132 12.02 15.43 4.93
C GLY A 132 12.56 14.04 4.57
N GLN A 133 13.76 13.71 5.03
CA GLN A 133 14.40 12.42 4.77
C GLN A 133 14.33 11.53 6.01
N ILE A 134 13.52 10.46 5.95
CA ILE A 134 13.57 9.36 6.93
C ILE A 134 14.83 8.49 6.77
N GLY A 135 15.50 8.61 5.61
CA GLY A 135 16.68 7.83 5.27
C GLY A 135 16.31 6.51 4.59
N VAL A 136 16.96 6.20 3.46
CA VAL A 136 16.75 4.95 2.71
C VAL A 136 17.01 3.69 3.54
N ASN A 137 17.88 3.81 4.55
CA ASN A 137 18.23 2.72 5.47
C ASN A 137 17.08 2.35 6.42
N SER A 138 16.04 3.19 6.56
CA SER A 138 14.81 2.83 7.29
C SER A 138 13.97 1.75 6.58
N GLY A 139 14.27 1.46 5.32
CA GLY A 139 13.48 0.59 4.46
C GLY A 139 12.31 1.29 3.78
N ILE A 140 11.98 2.53 4.15
CA ILE A 140 10.96 3.35 3.48
C ILE A 140 11.57 4.08 2.29
N LYS A 141 10.99 3.89 1.10
CA LYS A 141 11.39 4.62 -0.11
C LYS A 141 10.57 5.89 -0.34
N ALA A 142 11.06 6.72 -1.26
CA ALA A 142 10.42 7.97 -1.65
C ALA A 142 8.98 7.79 -2.17
N ASP A 143 8.68 6.68 -2.85
CA ASP A 143 7.34 6.35 -3.35
C ASP A 143 6.36 5.94 -2.23
N GLN A 144 6.86 5.57 -1.05
CA GLN A 144 6.07 5.23 0.13
C GLN A 144 5.88 6.40 1.10
N MET A 145 6.56 7.52 0.86
CA MET A 145 6.47 8.70 1.72
C MET A 145 5.08 9.34 1.68
N GLU A 146 4.24 9.03 0.69
CA GLU A 146 2.85 9.45 0.66
C GLU A 146 1.93 8.26 0.41
N ASN A 147 1.24 7.81 1.46
CA ASN A 147 0.39 6.62 1.43
C ASN A 147 -0.92 6.86 2.20
N TYR A 148 -2.05 6.68 1.52
CA TYR A 148 -3.39 6.75 2.10
C TYR A 148 -4.01 5.38 2.34
N GLY A 149 -3.25 4.30 2.16
CA GLY A 149 -3.65 2.92 2.43
C GLY A 149 -4.50 2.29 1.33
N ARG A 150 -5.33 1.33 1.74
CA ARG A 150 -6.24 0.54 0.90
C ARG A 150 -7.63 0.48 1.54
N LEU A 151 -8.66 0.63 0.71
CA LEU A 151 -10.06 0.39 1.08
C LEU A 151 -10.48 -1.00 0.61
N SER A 152 -11.14 -1.76 1.48
CA SER A 152 -11.71 -3.07 1.15
C SER A 152 -13.22 -3.02 1.31
N LEU A 153 -13.93 -3.50 0.30
CA LEU A 153 -15.39 -3.54 0.28
C LEU A 153 -15.85 -4.99 0.34
N VAL A 154 -16.87 -5.26 1.16
CA VAL A 154 -17.45 -6.59 1.33
C VAL A 154 -18.94 -6.51 1.12
N LYS A 155 -19.46 -7.39 0.27
CA LYS A 155 -20.88 -7.59 0.02
C LYS A 155 -21.24 -9.06 0.25
N ASN A 156 -22.46 -9.32 0.68
CA ASN A 156 -22.91 -10.66 1.10
C ASN A 156 -23.80 -11.38 0.08
N ASP A 157 -23.97 -10.85 -1.13
CA ASP A 157 -24.86 -11.41 -2.16
C ASP A 157 -24.12 -12.03 -3.37
N GLY A 158 -22.79 -12.05 -3.34
CA GLY A 158 -21.92 -12.66 -4.37
C GLY A 158 -21.89 -11.92 -5.72
N ARG A 159 -22.63 -10.82 -5.88
CA ARG A 159 -22.59 -9.98 -7.07
C ARG A 159 -21.47 -8.96 -6.95
N ASP A 160 -20.94 -8.55 -8.09
CA ASP A 160 -19.91 -7.51 -8.15
C ASP A 160 -20.38 -6.18 -7.53
N ILE A 161 -19.43 -5.45 -6.95
CA ILE A 161 -19.67 -4.11 -6.39
C ILE A 161 -19.27 -3.11 -7.45
N ASN A 162 -20.23 -2.71 -8.29
CA ASN A 162 -19.96 -1.75 -9.35
C ASN A 162 -19.77 -0.34 -8.77
N ILE A 163 -18.51 0.07 -8.58
CA ILE A 163 -18.12 1.37 -8.04
C ILE A 163 -17.88 2.36 -9.18
N GLY A 164 -18.43 3.56 -9.01
CA GLY A 164 -18.11 4.73 -9.81
C GLY A 164 -18.13 6.01 -8.97
N GLY A 165 -18.19 7.15 -9.66
CA GLY A 165 -18.30 8.47 -9.02
C GLY A 165 -17.21 9.43 -9.45
N THR A 166 -16.96 10.45 -8.63
CA THR A 166 -15.98 11.50 -8.91
C THR A 166 -14.70 11.26 -8.12
N ASN A 167 -13.56 11.37 -8.80
CA ASN A 167 -12.23 11.25 -8.21
C ASN A 167 -11.99 9.93 -7.45
N ILE A 168 -12.53 8.82 -7.94
CA ILE A 168 -12.39 7.49 -7.31
C ILE A 168 -10.93 6.99 -7.21
N SER A 169 -9.99 7.66 -7.88
CA SER A 169 -8.54 7.39 -7.79
C SER A 169 -7.98 7.55 -6.37
N VAL A 170 -8.52 8.50 -5.58
CA VAL A 170 -8.12 8.72 -4.18
C VAL A 170 -8.77 7.72 -3.21
N ALA A 171 -9.72 6.91 -3.70
CA ALA A 171 -10.28 5.76 -2.97
C ALA A 171 -9.70 4.42 -3.48
N GLY A 172 -8.84 4.43 -4.50
CA GLY A 172 -8.19 3.23 -5.02
C GLY A 172 -8.96 2.45 -6.08
N PHE A 173 -10.01 3.04 -6.68
CA PHE A 173 -10.89 2.36 -7.63
C PHE A 173 -10.85 2.93 -9.06
N ALA A 174 -9.82 3.69 -9.43
CA ALA A 174 -9.70 4.22 -10.80
C ALA A 174 -9.25 3.14 -11.80
N SER A 175 -9.59 3.34 -13.08
CA SER A 175 -9.21 2.46 -14.20
C SER A 175 -7.71 2.24 -14.39
N THR A 176 -6.89 3.10 -13.80
CA THR A 176 -5.42 3.02 -13.83
C THR A 176 -4.83 2.26 -12.63
N GLN A 177 -5.66 1.85 -11.67
CA GLN A 177 -5.26 1.14 -10.46
C GLN A 177 -5.66 -0.33 -10.59
N GLN A 178 -4.80 -1.23 -10.12
CA GLN A 178 -5.10 -2.67 -10.11
C GLN A 178 -5.91 -3.00 -8.85
N ILE A 179 -7.06 -3.63 -9.00
CA ILE A 179 -8.03 -3.92 -7.95
C ILE A 179 -8.27 -5.43 -7.92
N SER A 180 -8.09 -6.03 -6.74
CA SER A 180 -8.38 -7.44 -6.52
C SER A 180 -9.83 -7.63 -6.08
N GLN A 181 -10.56 -8.50 -6.76
CA GLN A 181 -11.95 -8.84 -6.44
C GLN A 181 -12.16 -10.35 -6.52
N ALA A 182 -12.93 -10.90 -5.57
CA ALA A 182 -13.28 -12.32 -5.53
C ALA A 182 -14.61 -12.52 -4.80
N SER A 183 -15.34 -13.57 -5.19
CA SER A 183 -16.47 -14.09 -4.42
C SER A 183 -16.10 -15.47 -3.89
N VAL A 184 -16.20 -15.68 -2.58
CA VAL A 184 -15.74 -16.90 -1.91
C VAL A 184 -16.93 -17.64 -1.32
N SER A 185 -17.09 -18.92 -1.66
CA SER A 185 -18.09 -19.80 -1.06
C SER A 185 -17.65 -20.33 0.31
N LEU A 186 -18.62 -20.77 1.13
CA LEU A 186 -18.35 -21.39 2.43
C LEU A 186 -17.50 -22.68 2.33
N ARG A 187 -17.48 -23.33 1.17
CA ARG A 187 -16.61 -24.50 0.95
C ARG A 187 -15.18 -24.07 0.72
N GLU A 188 -14.97 -23.04 -0.10
CA GLU A 188 -13.64 -22.51 -0.41
C GLU A 188 -12.98 -21.89 0.82
N SER A 189 -13.77 -21.27 1.71
CA SER A 189 -13.26 -20.71 2.97
C SER A 189 -12.71 -21.76 3.95
N LYS A 190 -12.91 -23.05 3.69
CA LYS A 190 -12.35 -24.16 4.50
C LYS A 190 -11.02 -24.68 3.94
N GLY A 191 -10.67 -24.31 2.71
CA GLY A 191 -9.41 -24.70 2.06
C GLY A 191 -8.28 -23.73 2.36
N GLN A 192 -7.13 -23.99 1.76
CA GLN A 192 -6.04 -23.02 1.73
C GLN A 192 -6.46 -21.81 0.87
N ILE A 193 -6.34 -20.62 1.42
CA ILE A 193 -6.66 -19.37 0.72
C ILE A 193 -5.55 -19.09 -0.30
N ASP A 194 -5.92 -18.90 -1.57
CA ASP A 194 -4.97 -18.53 -2.63
C ASP A 194 -4.52 -17.06 -2.48
N GLY A 195 -3.38 -16.70 -3.05
CA GLY A 195 -2.83 -15.34 -2.94
C GLY A 195 -3.74 -14.24 -3.50
N ASN A 196 -4.49 -14.52 -4.57
CA ASN A 196 -5.42 -13.52 -5.14
C ASN A 196 -6.65 -13.31 -4.25
N ILE A 197 -7.24 -14.39 -3.71
CA ILE A 197 -8.32 -14.31 -2.73
C ILE A 197 -7.83 -13.63 -1.45
N ALA A 198 -6.64 -13.98 -0.94
CA ALA A 198 -6.07 -13.33 0.24
C ALA A 198 -5.92 -11.81 0.06
N ASP A 199 -5.45 -11.39 -1.12
CA ASP A 199 -5.33 -9.97 -1.45
C ASP A 199 -6.72 -9.30 -1.52
N ALA A 200 -7.70 -9.92 -2.19
CA ALA A 200 -9.08 -9.43 -2.24
C ALA A 200 -9.77 -9.39 -0.85
N MET A 201 -9.42 -10.31 0.05
CA MET A 201 -9.93 -10.35 1.43
C MET A 201 -9.32 -9.28 2.34
N GLY A 202 -8.29 -8.55 1.90
CA GLY A 202 -7.70 -7.48 2.70
C GLY A 202 -6.45 -7.89 3.50
N PHE A 203 -5.88 -9.09 3.30
CA PHE A 203 -4.80 -9.60 4.16
C PHE A 203 -3.54 -8.74 4.09
N ASN A 204 -3.20 -8.29 2.88
CA ASN A 204 -2.00 -7.50 2.64
C ASN A 204 -2.31 -6.00 2.67
N ALA A 205 -1.44 -5.21 3.30
CA ALA A 205 -1.51 -3.75 3.23
C ALA A 205 -1.06 -3.20 1.87
N THR A 206 -0.07 -3.85 1.28
CA THR A 206 0.44 -3.59 -0.07
C THR A 206 -0.09 -4.65 -1.03
N GLN A 207 -0.27 -4.27 -2.30
CA GLN A 207 -0.77 -5.18 -3.33
C GLN A 207 0.14 -6.39 -3.47
N GLY A 208 -0.41 -7.60 -3.25
CA GLY A 208 0.35 -8.85 -3.32
C GLY A 208 1.37 -9.07 -2.21
N GLY A 209 1.47 -8.16 -1.23
CA GLY A 209 2.41 -8.29 -0.11
C GLY A 209 3.87 -7.98 -0.43
N LYS A 210 4.21 -7.73 -1.71
CA LYS A 210 5.54 -7.27 -2.11
C LYS A 210 5.52 -5.81 -2.54
N MET A 211 6.64 -5.14 -2.34
CA MET A 211 6.84 -3.79 -2.82
C MET A 211 7.27 -3.79 -4.29
N ILE A 212 6.60 -3.00 -5.12
CA ILE A 212 7.01 -2.83 -6.52
C ILE A 212 8.10 -1.75 -6.56
N VAL A 213 9.26 -2.07 -7.12
CA VAL A 213 10.36 -1.12 -7.33
C VAL A 213 10.80 -1.12 -8.79
N THR A 214 11.41 -0.03 -9.23
CA THR A 214 11.91 0.08 -10.61
C THR A 214 13.41 -0.24 -10.66
N GLY A 215 13.82 -1.00 -11.67
CA GLY A 215 15.20 -1.27 -12.07
C GLY A 215 15.37 -1.02 -13.58
N ASP A 216 16.60 -1.11 -14.10
CA ASP A 216 16.84 -1.09 -15.55
C ASP A 216 16.50 -2.45 -16.20
N SER A 217 16.45 -3.49 -15.37
CA SER A 217 15.94 -4.83 -15.67
C SER A 217 15.05 -5.30 -14.52
N THR A 218 14.51 -6.52 -14.62
CA THR A 218 13.65 -7.13 -13.57
C THR A 218 14.45 -7.82 -12.46
N SER A 219 15.77 -7.59 -12.35
CA SER A 219 16.60 -8.19 -11.31
C SER A 219 16.74 -7.30 -10.08
N ILE A 220 16.87 -7.92 -8.91
CA ILE A 220 17.17 -7.21 -7.64
C ILE A 220 18.49 -6.46 -7.74
N SER A 221 19.51 -7.06 -8.36
CA SER A 221 20.81 -6.42 -8.56
C SER A 221 20.70 -5.12 -9.35
N SER A 222 19.85 -5.09 -10.38
CA SER A 222 19.63 -3.88 -11.18
C SER A 222 18.97 -2.78 -10.38
N PHE A 223 17.99 -3.11 -9.54
CA PHE A 223 17.41 -2.16 -8.59
C PHE A 223 18.45 -1.65 -7.58
N MET A 224 19.27 -2.54 -7.00
CA MET A 224 20.29 -2.15 -6.01
C MET A 224 21.30 -1.16 -6.58
N SER A 225 21.74 -1.36 -7.82
CA SER A 225 22.70 -0.47 -8.47
C SER A 225 22.16 0.93 -8.79
N GLN A 226 20.84 1.16 -8.71
CA GLN A 226 20.27 2.48 -8.98
C GLN A 226 20.62 3.51 -7.90
N SER A 227 20.83 4.76 -8.33
CA SER A 227 20.96 5.88 -7.40
C SER A 227 19.69 6.07 -6.57
N GLY A 228 19.84 6.30 -5.27
CA GLY A 228 18.71 6.45 -4.35
C GLY A 228 18.04 5.12 -3.95
N SER A 229 18.58 3.97 -4.36
CA SER A 229 18.10 2.66 -3.89
C SER A 229 18.38 2.41 -2.41
N GLY A 230 19.44 3.03 -1.87
CA GLY A 230 20.05 2.69 -0.57
C GLY A 230 21.15 1.62 -0.66
N PHE A 231 21.29 0.98 -1.82
CA PHE A 231 22.18 -0.15 -2.08
C PHE A 231 23.16 0.11 -3.24
N SER A 232 23.31 1.36 -3.67
CA SER A 232 24.28 1.71 -4.72
C SER A 232 25.71 1.59 -4.20
N ASP A 233 26.67 1.52 -5.12
CA ASP A 233 28.09 1.50 -4.75
C ASP A 233 28.46 2.69 -3.86
N GLY A 234 29.21 2.41 -2.79
CA GLY A 234 29.55 3.41 -1.77
C GLY A 234 28.52 3.59 -0.64
N SER A 235 27.34 2.96 -0.69
CA SER A 235 26.35 3.06 0.39
C SER A 235 26.71 2.25 1.65
N GLY A 236 27.70 1.36 1.56
CA GLY A 236 28.00 0.35 2.59
C GLY A 236 27.10 -0.90 2.52
N TYR A 237 26.05 -0.88 1.69
CA TYR A 237 25.06 -1.95 1.55
C TYR A 237 24.96 -2.49 0.11
N SER A 238 25.96 -2.23 -0.73
CA SER A 238 25.92 -2.59 -2.16
C SER A 238 25.84 -4.09 -2.43
N ALA A 239 25.35 -4.47 -3.62
CA ALA A 239 25.22 -5.88 -4.03
C ALA A 239 26.53 -6.68 -4.01
N GLY A 240 27.69 -6.01 -4.16
CA GLY A 240 29.02 -6.64 -4.11
C GLY A 240 29.58 -6.85 -2.69
N GLN A 241 28.98 -6.23 -1.67
CA GLN A 241 29.41 -6.35 -0.27
C GLN A 241 28.70 -7.54 0.37
N ALA A 242 29.21 -8.75 0.08
CA ALA A 242 28.63 -10.05 0.41
C ALA A 242 27.22 -10.25 -0.17
N ALA A 243 26.91 -11.46 -0.63
CA ALA A 243 25.58 -11.84 -1.13
C ALA A 243 24.47 -11.86 -0.03
N GLY A 244 24.54 -10.97 0.96
CA GLY A 244 23.65 -10.88 2.12
C GLY A 244 22.58 -9.79 1.99
N TYR A 245 22.89 -8.60 1.47
CA TYR A 245 21.90 -7.50 1.42
C TYR A 245 20.84 -7.67 0.34
N SER A 246 21.18 -8.30 -0.79
CA SER A 246 20.18 -8.69 -1.79
C SER A 246 19.14 -9.66 -1.21
N LYS A 247 19.52 -10.51 -0.25
CA LYS A 247 18.61 -11.44 0.44
C LYS A 247 17.59 -10.72 1.33
N LEU A 248 17.89 -9.50 1.80
CA LEU A 248 16.90 -8.69 2.52
C LEU A 248 15.76 -8.22 1.60
N LEU A 249 15.99 -8.25 0.28
CA LEU A 249 15.03 -7.82 -0.73
C LEU A 249 14.32 -9.01 -1.40
N GLU A 250 14.95 -10.18 -1.41
CA GLU A 250 14.37 -11.42 -1.93
C GLU A 250 13.04 -11.73 -1.25
N GLY A 251 12.00 -11.94 -2.06
CA GLY A 251 10.64 -12.21 -1.57
C GLY A 251 9.90 -10.98 -1.03
N ASN A 252 10.57 -9.86 -0.77
CA ASN A 252 9.98 -8.61 -0.26
C ASN A 252 9.64 -7.62 -1.38
N ILE A 253 10.30 -7.75 -2.54
CA ILE A 253 10.15 -6.84 -3.66
C ILE A 253 9.81 -7.55 -4.96
N ALA A 254 9.15 -6.81 -5.85
CA ALA A 254 8.99 -7.14 -7.26
C ALA A 254 9.62 -6.02 -8.10
N VAL A 255 10.64 -6.36 -8.91
CA VAL A 255 11.35 -5.37 -9.72
C VAL A 255 10.74 -5.29 -11.12
N ILE A 256 10.36 -4.09 -11.54
CA ILE A 256 9.91 -3.79 -12.90
C ILE A 256 10.99 -3.02 -13.66
N SER A 257 11.09 -3.24 -14.97
CA SER A 257 12.14 -2.64 -15.82
C SER A 257 11.95 -1.16 -16.16
N ALA A 258 10.78 -0.59 -15.84
CA ALA A 258 10.50 0.84 -15.92
C ALA A 258 9.19 1.16 -15.19
N ALA A 259 9.02 2.42 -14.77
CA ALA A 259 7.76 2.89 -14.17
C ALA A 259 6.56 2.56 -15.07
N GLY A 260 5.52 1.96 -14.49
CA GLY A 260 4.31 1.56 -15.21
C GLY A 260 4.42 0.27 -16.04
N LYS A 261 5.60 -0.35 -16.17
CA LYS A 261 5.77 -1.66 -16.83
C LYS A 261 5.46 -2.82 -15.89
N ILE A 262 4.22 -2.83 -15.39
CA ILE A 262 3.76 -3.82 -14.40
C ILE A 262 3.17 -5.09 -15.02
N SER A 263 3.08 -5.20 -16.35
CA SER A 263 2.40 -6.32 -17.02
C SER A 263 2.97 -7.70 -16.67
N GLY A 264 4.26 -7.80 -16.30
CA GLY A 264 4.86 -9.06 -15.85
C GLY A 264 4.37 -9.53 -14.47
N LEU A 265 3.77 -8.62 -13.68
CA LEU A 265 3.23 -8.89 -12.35
C LEU A 265 1.78 -9.37 -12.38
N TYR A 266 1.12 -9.31 -13.56
CA TYR A 266 -0.30 -9.62 -13.72
C TYR A 266 -0.54 -10.54 -14.91
N ASN A 267 -1.63 -11.31 -14.84
CA ASN A 267 -2.05 -12.20 -15.92
C ASN A 267 -2.81 -11.42 -17.01
N VAL A 268 -2.08 -10.63 -17.82
CA VAL A 268 -2.62 -9.74 -18.86
C VAL A 268 -2.23 -10.15 -20.30
N ALA A 269 -1.91 -11.42 -20.52
CA ALA A 269 -1.48 -11.93 -21.82
C ALA A 269 -2.53 -11.67 -22.92
N ALA A 270 -2.08 -11.52 -24.17
CA ALA A 270 -2.97 -11.39 -25.32
C ALA A 270 -3.93 -12.60 -25.41
N GLY A 271 -5.22 -12.34 -25.65
CA GLY A 271 -6.26 -13.36 -25.64
C GLY A 271 -6.84 -13.69 -24.25
N SER A 272 -6.26 -13.16 -23.17
CA SER A 272 -6.93 -13.17 -21.86
C SER A 272 -8.07 -12.15 -21.80
N GLY A 273 -9.05 -12.41 -20.94
CA GLY A 273 -10.12 -11.45 -20.63
C GLY A 273 -9.62 -10.14 -20.01
N PHE A 274 -8.37 -10.10 -19.56
CA PHE A 274 -7.73 -8.95 -18.90
C PHE A 274 -6.63 -8.30 -19.75
N SER A 275 -6.54 -8.64 -21.05
CA SER A 275 -5.58 -8.05 -21.96
C SER A 275 -5.74 -6.52 -22.07
N ALA A 276 -4.64 -5.82 -22.41
CA ALA A 276 -4.69 -4.38 -22.57
C ALA A 276 -5.76 -3.97 -23.61
N GLY A 277 -6.64 -3.04 -23.24
CA GLY A 277 -7.77 -2.62 -24.07
C GLY A 277 -9.06 -3.43 -23.89
N SER A 278 -9.07 -4.47 -23.04
CA SER A 278 -10.28 -5.25 -22.75
C SER A 278 -11.30 -4.53 -21.84
N ASN A 279 -10.97 -3.34 -21.36
CA ASN A 279 -11.68 -2.61 -20.29
C ASN A 279 -11.73 -3.34 -18.93
N GLN A 280 -11.11 -4.51 -18.81
CA GLN A 280 -11.05 -5.31 -17.58
C GLN A 280 -9.63 -5.49 -17.04
N SER A 281 -8.63 -4.87 -17.68
CA SER A 281 -7.22 -5.02 -17.30
C SER A 281 -6.88 -4.53 -15.90
N GLN A 282 -7.75 -3.73 -15.26
CA GLN A 282 -7.62 -3.32 -13.86
C GLN A 282 -7.94 -4.42 -12.86
N PHE A 283 -8.61 -5.49 -13.30
CA PHE A 283 -9.01 -6.63 -12.47
C PHE A 283 -8.17 -7.88 -12.78
N ALA A 284 -7.05 -7.71 -13.50
CA ALA A 284 -6.18 -8.81 -13.82
C ALA A 284 -5.66 -9.45 -12.53
N THR A 285 -5.71 -10.78 -12.45
CA THR A 285 -5.15 -11.49 -11.30
C THR A 285 -3.64 -11.31 -11.27
N MET A 286 -3.07 -11.28 -10.06
CA MET A 286 -1.63 -11.20 -9.89
C MET A 286 -0.99 -12.51 -10.35
N ASN A 287 0.19 -12.39 -10.95
CA ASN A 287 1.06 -13.53 -11.18
C ASN A 287 1.73 -13.90 -9.84
N THR A 288 1.22 -14.93 -9.18
CA THR A 288 1.67 -15.39 -7.85
C THR A 288 3.11 -15.91 -7.81
N THR A 289 3.76 -16.10 -8.96
CA THR A 289 5.20 -16.41 -9.00
C THR A 289 6.05 -15.14 -8.96
N ALA A 290 5.54 -14.03 -9.51
CA ALA A 290 6.20 -12.73 -9.50
C ALA A 290 5.90 -11.93 -8.23
N MET A 291 4.63 -11.95 -7.80
CA MET A 291 4.09 -11.23 -6.64
C MET A 291 4.10 -12.07 -5.38
#